data_AF-G5A0A1-F1
#
_entry.id   AF-G5A0A1-F1
#
_cell.length_a   1.000
_cell.length_b   1.000
_cell.length_c   1.000
_cell.angle_alpha   90.00
_cell.angle_beta   90.00
_cell.angle_gamma   90.00
#
_symmetry.space_group_name_H-M   'P 1'
#
loop_
_entity.id
_entity.type
_entity.pdbx_description
1 polymer ?
#
loop_
_entity_poly.entity_id
_entity_poly.type
_entity_poly.pdbx_seq_one_letter_code
_entity_poly.pdbx_strand_id
1 'polypeptide(L)'
;EKNTTEQQHEDVEQSQPKRARKRASKALSTVWFEWFTAVPRMYESTTVSKAILHESRHAVAFMMLCLPSGLKLDPASPAYKAEVHTVGVEAEKKTLEYLAAQGSPAVAVGSVVKAMRALHKADHLSVLLDQFRERYYEDEVVDPTPNSALPPFLRFT
;
A
#
# COMPACT_ATOMS: atom_id res chain seq x y z
N GLU A 1 -57.91 44.50 -19.20
CA GLU A 1 -56.68 45.01 -19.84
C GLU A 1 -56.02 46.05 -18.94
N LYS A 2 -54.86 45.71 -18.36
CA LYS A 2 -53.94 46.65 -17.69
C LYS A 2 -52.53 46.07 -17.86
N ASN A 3 -51.63 46.88 -18.40
CA ASN A 3 -50.24 46.58 -18.69
C ASN A 3 -49.38 47.13 -17.54
N THR A 4 -48.46 46.36 -16.94
CA THR A 4 -47.37 46.89 -16.09
C THR A 4 -46.21 45.88 -16.03
N THR A 5 -45.07 46.38 -16.50
CA THR A 5 -43.65 46.03 -16.34
C THR A 5 -43.29 45.17 -15.11
N GLU A 6 -42.42 44.15 -15.26
CA GLU A 6 -41.06 44.15 -14.68
C GLU A 6 -40.33 42.79 -14.73
N GLN A 7 -39.05 42.91 -15.13
CA GLN A 7 -37.88 42.17 -14.67
C GLN A 7 -37.70 40.70 -15.08
N GLN A 8 -36.84 40.52 -16.08
CA GLN A 8 -36.04 39.33 -16.29
C GLN A 8 -35.12 39.14 -15.06
N HIS A 9 -35.32 38.05 -14.34
CA HIS A 9 -34.33 37.49 -13.42
C HIS A 9 -33.81 36.19 -14.05
N GLU A 10 -32.51 36.18 -14.34
CA GLU A 10 -31.75 34.98 -14.68
C GLU A 10 -31.78 34.00 -13.49
N ASP A 11 -32.31 32.79 -13.69
CA ASP A 11 -32.02 31.66 -12.80
C ASP A 11 -31.00 30.76 -13.51
N VAL A 12 -29.74 30.95 -13.11
CA VAL A 12 -28.64 30.05 -13.44
C VAL A 12 -28.87 28.77 -12.64
N GLU A 13 -29.44 27.76 -13.28
CA GLU A 13 -29.52 26.41 -12.72
C GLU A 13 -28.10 25.83 -12.58
N GLN A 14 -27.47 26.14 -11.45
CA GLN A 14 -26.19 25.59 -11.04
C GLN A 14 -26.40 24.12 -10.65
N SER A 15 -26.34 23.24 -11.66
CA SER A 15 -26.24 21.81 -11.47
C SER A 15 -25.00 21.48 -10.62
N GLN A 16 -25.21 21.21 -9.32
CA GLN A 16 -24.14 20.78 -8.43
C GLN A 16 -23.45 19.53 -8.99
N PRO A 17 -22.11 19.45 -8.96
CA PRO A 17 -21.41 18.27 -9.42
C PRO A 17 -21.75 17.08 -8.51
N LYS A 18 -22.39 16.07 -9.10
CA LYS A 18 -22.65 14.77 -8.45
C LYS A 18 -21.32 14.24 -7.93
N ARG A 19 -21.15 14.26 -6.59
CA ARG A 19 -19.99 13.70 -5.90
C ARG A 19 -19.72 12.30 -6.45
N ALA A 20 -18.60 12.14 -7.15
CA ALA A 20 -18.15 10.83 -7.59
C ALA A 20 -18.13 9.89 -6.37
N ARG A 21 -18.80 8.74 -6.48
CA ARG A 21 -18.74 7.69 -5.46
C ARG A 21 -17.25 7.42 -5.17
N LYS A 22 -16.78 7.76 -3.98
CA LYS A 22 -15.42 7.42 -3.54
C LYS A 22 -15.31 5.90 -3.64
N ARG A 23 -14.53 5.41 -4.62
CA ARG A 23 -14.13 4.01 -4.67
C ARG A 23 -13.51 3.70 -3.32
N ALA A 24 -14.02 2.67 -2.63
CA ALA A 24 -13.45 2.26 -1.35
C ALA A 24 -11.94 2.07 -1.53
N SER A 25 -11.16 2.69 -0.64
CA SER A 25 -9.70 2.50 -0.66
C SER A 25 -9.41 1.04 -0.39
N LYS A 26 -8.60 0.43 -1.24
CA LYS A 26 -8.17 -0.96 -1.10
C LYS A 26 -7.39 -1.13 0.21
N ALA A 27 -7.58 -2.25 0.90
CA ALA A 27 -6.82 -2.59 2.10
C ALA A 27 -5.38 -3.01 1.74
N LEU A 28 -4.45 -2.85 2.69
CA LEU A 28 -3.04 -3.19 2.51
C LEU A 28 -2.85 -4.70 2.26
N SER A 29 -3.54 -5.54 3.04
CA SER A 29 -3.58 -6.99 2.90
C SER A 29 -4.06 -7.44 1.52
N THR A 30 -4.95 -6.69 0.87
CA THR A 30 -5.37 -7.00 -0.50
C THR A 30 -4.26 -6.70 -1.51
N VAL A 31 -3.52 -5.60 -1.33
CA VAL A 31 -2.35 -5.29 -2.17
C VAL A 31 -1.25 -6.34 -1.98
N TRP A 32 -0.99 -6.72 -0.73
CA TRP A 32 -0.08 -7.81 -0.38
C TRP A 32 -0.46 -9.13 -1.05
N PHE A 33 -1.71 -9.53 -0.90
CA PHE A 33 -2.19 -10.79 -1.47
C PHE A 33 -2.05 -10.82 -2.99
N GLU A 34 -2.42 -9.73 -3.68
CA GLU A 34 -2.24 -9.67 -5.14
C GLU A 34 -0.77 -9.63 -5.56
N TRP A 35 0.09 -8.93 -4.81
CA TRP A 35 1.53 -8.89 -5.08
C TRP A 35 2.12 -10.31 -5.18
N PHE A 36 1.77 -11.14 -4.20
CA PHE A 36 2.31 -12.49 -4.06
C PHE A 36 1.54 -13.59 -4.77
N THR A 37 0.26 -13.39 -5.14
CA THR A 37 -0.56 -14.49 -5.69
C THR A 37 -1.06 -14.27 -7.11
N ALA A 38 -0.96 -13.05 -7.66
CA ALA A 38 -1.37 -12.79 -9.03
C ALA A 38 -0.61 -13.67 -10.04
N VAL A 39 -1.25 -13.93 -11.18
CA VAL A 39 -0.69 -14.68 -12.31
C VAL A 39 -0.87 -13.84 -13.59
N PRO A 40 0.20 -13.28 -14.19
CA PRO A 40 1.57 -13.23 -13.66
C PRO A 40 1.65 -12.45 -12.33
N ARG A 41 2.75 -12.60 -11.59
CA ARG A 41 2.95 -11.85 -10.33
C ARG A 41 2.82 -10.35 -10.59
N MET A 42 2.36 -9.58 -9.61
CA MET A 42 2.10 -8.15 -9.84
C MET A 42 3.36 -7.42 -10.33
N TYR A 43 4.53 -7.79 -9.82
CA TYR A 43 5.83 -7.25 -10.22
C TYR A 43 6.33 -7.71 -11.60
N GLU A 44 5.72 -8.75 -12.17
CA GLU A 44 5.97 -9.25 -13.54
C GLU A 44 4.89 -8.77 -14.52
N SER A 45 3.82 -8.15 -14.02
CA SER A 45 2.67 -7.80 -14.85
C SER A 45 2.95 -6.60 -15.76
N THR A 46 2.61 -6.75 -17.03
CA THR A 46 2.66 -5.69 -18.05
C THR A 46 1.35 -4.90 -18.14
N THR A 47 0.28 -5.38 -17.50
CA THR A 47 -1.06 -4.78 -17.56
C THR A 47 -1.34 -3.84 -16.40
N VAL A 48 -0.60 -3.96 -15.29
CA VAL A 48 -0.69 -3.05 -14.14
C VAL A 48 0.01 -1.74 -14.50
N SER A 49 -0.67 -0.61 -14.27
CA SER A 49 -0.09 0.70 -14.57
C SER A 49 1.14 0.96 -13.71
N LYS A 50 2.13 1.68 -14.26
CA LYS A 50 3.38 2.02 -13.56
C LYS A 50 3.14 2.70 -12.20
N ALA A 51 2.11 3.53 -12.10
CA ALA A 51 1.73 4.22 -10.86
C ALA A 51 1.24 3.24 -9.79
N ILE A 52 0.32 2.34 -10.14
CA ILE A 52 -0.20 1.31 -9.22
C ILE A 52 0.92 0.36 -8.81
N LEU A 53 1.76 -0.06 -9.76
CA LEU A 53 2.89 -0.92 -9.47
C LEU A 53 3.88 -0.26 -8.51
N HIS A 54 4.20 1.02 -8.72
CA HIS A 54 5.09 1.76 -7.83
C HIS A 54 4.51 1.92 -6.42
N GLU A 55 3.23 2.24 -6.29
CA GLU A 55 2.56 2.35 -4.99
C GLU A 55 2.51 0.99 -4.28
N SER A 56 2.10 -0.07 -4.99
CA SER A 56 2.01 -1.42 -4.45
C SER A 56 3.36 -1.95 -3.98
N ARG A 57 4.43 -1.72 -4.77
CA ARG A 57 5.81 -2.05 -4.39
C ARG A 57 6.21 -1.43 -3.05
N HIS A 58 5.90 -0.15 -2.85
CA HIS A 58 6.23 0.52 -1.60
C HIS A 58 5.34 0.07 -0.44
N ALA A 59 4.04 -0.14 -0.69
CA ALA A 59 3.14 -0.67 0.32
C ALA A 59 3.64 -2.02 0.85
N VAL A 60 3.95 -2.95 -0.04
CA VAL A 60 4.47 -4.27 0.31
C VAL A 60 5.81 -4.18 1.04
N ALA A 61 6.75 -3.37 0.57
CA ALA A 61 8.04 -3.20 1.23
C ALA A 61 7.91 -2.64 2.67
N PHE A 62 7.03 -1.66 2.88
CA PHE A 62 6.77 -1.16 4.24
C PHE A 62 6.05 -2.19 5.12
N MET A 63 5.16 -2.99 4.54
CA MET A 63 4.53 -4.10 5.24
C MET A 63 5.55 -5.16 5.67
N MET A 64 6.51 -5.52 4.81
CA MET A 64 7.61 -6.43 5.12
C MET A 64 8.45 -5.93 6.31
N LEU A 65 8.78 -4.64 6.32
CA LEU A 65 9.59 -4.04 7.40
C LEU A 65 8.90 -4.07 8.76
N CYS A 66 7.57 -3.99 8.79
CA CYS A 66 6.80 -3.99 10.04
C CYS A 66 6.54 -5.40 10.60
N LEU A 67 6.93 -6.47 9.88
CA LEU A 67 6.78 -7.84 10.38
C LEU A 67 7.81 -8.13 11.49
N PRO A 68 7.37 -8.51 12.70
CA PRO A 68 8.28 -8.74 13.83
C PRO A 68 9.16 -9.98 13.63
N SER A 69 8.64 -11.00 12.95
CA SER A 69 9.34 -12.28 12.72
C SER A 69 9.98 -12.37 11.33
N GLY A 70 10.10 -11.25 10.61
CA GLY A 70 10.53 -11.25 9.21
C GLY A 70 9.46 -11.84 8.27
N LEU A 71 9.89 -12.25 7.08
CA LEU A 71 9.03 -12.76 6.02
C LEU A 71 9.45 -14.16 5.62
N LYS A 72 8.54 -15.14 5.69
CA LYS A 72 8.77 -16.50 5.17
C LYS A 72 7.61 -16.92 4.27
N LEU A 73 7.78 -16.79 2.96
CA LEU A 73 6.80 -17.19 1.96
C LEU A 73 7.47 -18.06 0.90
N ASP A 74 7.27 -19.37 0.98
CA ASP A 74 7.78 -20.32 -0.02
C ASP A 74 6.73 -20.58 -1.11
N PRO A 75 6.96 -20.16 -2.37
CA PRO A 75 6.05 -20.44 -3.47
C PRO A 75 5.79 -21.93 -3.74
N ALA A 76 6.67 -22.82 -3.28
CA ALA A 76 6.49 -24.27 -3.39
C ALA A 76 5.57 -24.86 -2.30
N SER A 77 5.26 -24.10 -1.24
CA SER A 77 4.36 -24.56 -0.18
C SER A 77 2.95 -24.84 -0.74
N PRO A 78 2.34 -26.00 -0.45
CA PRO A 78 0.94 -26.25 -0.82
C PRO A 78 -0.02 -25.30 -0.07
N ALA A 79 0.43 -24.70 1.03
CA ALA A 79 -0.32 -23.73 1.81
C ALA A 79 0.00 -22.27 1.43
N TYR A 80 0.80 -22.02 0.39
CA TYR A 80 1.32 -20.69 0.03
C TYR A 80 0.26 -19.58 0.04
N LYS A 81 -0.91 -19.78 -0.59
CA LYS A 81 -1.96 -18.74 -0.61
C LYS A 81 -2.53 -18.44 0.79
N ALA A 82 -2.66 -19.46 1.63
CA ALA A 82 -3.14 -19.30 3.00
C ALA A 82 -2.09 -18.61 3.89
N GLU A 83 -0.81 -18.95 3.71
CA GLU A 83 0.32 -18.28 4.36
C GLU A 83 0.40 -16.81 3.94
N VAL A 84 0.37 -16.52 2.64
CA VAL A 84 0.33 -15.14 2.11
C VAL A 84 -0.81 -14.33 2.71
N HIS A 85 -2.00 -14.91 2.80
CA HIS A 85 -3.15 -14.24 3.41
C HIS A 85 -2.92 -13.94 4.89
N THR A 86 -2.47 -14.94 5.67
CA THR A 86 -2.23 -14.81 7.11
C THR A 86 -1.17 -13.76 7.41
N VAL A 87 -0.01 -13.86 6.72
CA VAL A 87 1.09 -12.90 6.85
C VAL A 87 0.65 -11.51 6.39
N GLY A 88 -0.15 -11.41 5.32
CA GLY A 88 -0.64 -10.12 4.81
C GLY A 88 -1.55 -9.38 5.79
N VAL A 89 -2.41 -10.11 6.50
CA VAL A 89 -3.27 -9.55 7.56
C VAL A 89 -2.44 -9.08 8.76
N GLU A 90 -1.45 -9.88 9.18
CA GLU A 90 -0.53 -9.50 10.25
C GLU A 90 0.30 -8.26 9.86
N ALA A 91 0.88 -8.25 8.67
CA ALA A 91 1.68 -7.16 8.17
C ALA A 91 0.87 -5.85 8.09
N GLU A 92 -0.38 -5.91 7.60
CA GLU A 92 -1.28 -4.75 7.61
C GLU A 92 -1.48 -4.23 9.04
N LYS A 93 -1.86 -5.11 9.98
CA LYS A 93 -2.05 -4.74 11.39
C LYS A 93 -0.80 -4.06 11.95
N LYS A 94 0.38 -4.64 11.74
CA LYS A 94 1.65 -4.12 12.26
C LYS A 94 2.05 -2.79 11.64
N THR A 95 1.85 -2.59 10.35
CA THR A 95 2.08 -1.30 9.69
C THR A 95 1.16 -0.21 10.23
N LEU A 96 -0.11 -0.52 10.46
CA LEU A 96 -1.07 0.45 11.00
C LEU A 96 -0.77 0.77 12.49
N GLU A 97 -0.43 -0.24 13.30
CA GLU A 97 0.03 -0.05 14.69
C GLU A 97 1.27 0.85 14.75
N TYR A 98 2.24 0.60 13.87
CA TYR A 98 3.45 1.41 13.77
C TYR A 98 3.14 2.87 13.43
N LEU A 99 2.30 3.11 12.41
CA LEU A 99 1.90 4.47 12.04
C LEU A 99 1.11 5.19 13.14
N ALA A 100 0.23 4.48 13.84
CA ALA A 100 -0.51 5.04 14.97
C ALA A 100 0.44 5.46 16.11
N ALA A 101 1.47 4.66 16.42
CA ALA A 101 2.50 5.01 17.40
C ALA A 101 3.31 6.26 17.00
N GLN A 102 3.42 6.53 15.70
CA GLN A 102 4.03 7.75 15.14
C GLN A 102 3.02 8.91 14.99
N GLY A 103 1.80 8.78 15.52
CA GLY A 103 0.75 9.80 15.47
C GLY A 103 0.04 9.94 14.12
N SER A 104 0.16 8.97 13.21
CA SER A 104 -0.47 9.00 11.89
C SER A 104 -1.78 8.19 11.86
N PRO A 105 -2.93 8.79 11.47
CA PRO A 105 -4.21 8.09 11.33
C PRO A 105 -4.37 7.42 9.95
N ALA A 106 -3.28 7.20 9.20
CA ALA A 106 -3.34 6.73 7.83
C ALA A 106 -3.76 5.26 7.75
N VAL A 107 -4.81 4.98 6.96
CA VAL A 107 -5.33 3.61 6.74
C VAL A 107 -5.43 3.22 5.28
N ALA A 108 -5.67 4.19 4.38
CA ALA A 108 -5.71 3.92 2.95
C ALA A 108 -4.28 3.70 2.40
N VAL A 109 -4.10 2.75 1.47
CA VAL A 109 -2.79 2.39 0.89
C VAL A 109 -1.94 3.61 0.53
N GLY A 110 -2.46 4.54 -0.29
CA GLY A 110 -1.69 5.72 -0.70
C GLY A 110 -1.32 6.65 0.46
N SER A 111 -2.20 6.78 1.46
CA SER A 111 -1.93 7.55 2.67
C SER A 111 -0.88 6.89 3.56
N VAL A 112 -0.96 5.57 3.74
CA VAL A 112 0.02 4.77 4.49
C VAL A 112 1.38 4.89 3.83
N VAL A 113 1.45 4.67 2.52
CA VAL A 113 2.70 4.76 1.76
C VAL A 113 3.28 6.19 1.83
N LYS A 114 2.44 7.23 1.78
CA LYS A 114 2.88 8.62 1.96
C LYS A 114 3.46 8.85 3.36
N ALA A 115 2.80 8.37 4.41
CA ALA A 115 3.24 8.53 5.79
C ALA A 115 4.55 7.76 6.05
N MET A 116 4.64 6.51 5.63
CA MET A 116 5.86 5.69 5.75
C MET A 116 7.05 6.31 4.99
N ARG A 117 6.82 6.90 3.81
CA ARG A 117 7.87 7.65 3.10
C ARG A 117 8.36 8.87 3.86
N ALA A 118 7.46 9.59 4.54
CA ALA A 118 7.85 10.73 5.37
C ALA A 118 8.71 10.27 6.56
N LEU A 119 8.34 9.17 7.22
CA LEU A 119 9.12 8.57 8.29
C LEU A 119 10.49 8.09 7.81
N HIS A 120 10.56 7.45 6.63
CA HIS A 120 11.83 7.05 6.03
C HIS A 120 12.74 8.24 5.74
N LYS A 121 12.20 9.33 5.17
CA LYS A 121 12.96 10.55 4.91
C LYS A 121 13.48 11.20 6.21
N ALA A 122 12.74 11.05 7.30
CA ALA A 122 13.12 11.54 8.62
C ALA A 122 13.96 10.53 9.42
N ASP A 123 14.41 9.43 8.81
CA ASP A 123 15.22 8.37 9.42
C ASP A 123 14.57 7.61 10.60
N HIS A 124 13.24 7.68 10.71
CA HIS A 124 12.50 6.98 11.77
C HIS A 124 12.35 5.47 11.49
N LEU A 125 12.74 4.99 10.29
CA LEU A 125 12.65 3.57 9.94
C LEU A 125 13.97 2.79 10.14
N SER A 126 15.04 3.45 10.58
CA SER A 126 16.39 2.88 10.70
C SER A 126 16.41 1.57 11.49
N VAL A 127 15.78 1.52 12.67
CA VAL A 127 15.70 0.31 13.50
C VAL A 127 14.99 -0.85 12.78
N LEU A 128 13.88 -0.56 12.07
CA LEU A 128 13.16 -1.59 11.32
C LEU A 128 13.99 -2.11 10.14
N LEU A 129 14.73 -1.22 9.47
CA LEU A 129 15.63 -1.57 8.38
C LEU A 129 16.79 -2.44 8.87
N ASP A 130 17.40 -2.09 10.01
CA ASP A 130 18.49 -2.85 10.61
C ASP A 130 18.04 -4.26 11.01
N GLN A 131 16.90 -4.37 11.69
CA GLN A 131 16.33 -5.67 12.08
C GLN A 131 15.95 -6.52 10.85
N PHE A 132 15.39 -5.90 9.81
CA PHE A 132 15.07 -6.62 8.59
C PHE A 132 16.35 -7.11 7.89
N ARG A 133 17.37 -6.26 7.83
CA ARG A 133 18.67 -6.57 7.22
C ARG A 133 19.39 -7.70 7.95
N GLU A 134 19.38 -7.69 9.28
CA GLU A 134 19.95 -8.77 10.11
C GLU A 134 19.28 -10.11 9.77
N ARG A 135 17.94 -10.18 9.83
CA ARG A 135 17.17 -11.37 9.47
C ARG A 135 17.40 -11.82 8.03
N TYR A 136 17.61 -10.89 7.10
CA TYR A 136 17.92 -11.21 5.72
C TYR A 136 19.26 -11.94 5.60
N TYR A 137 20.31 -11.51 6.31
CA TYR A 137 21.63 -12.16 6.27
C TYR A 137 21.69 -13.47 7.09
N GLU A 138 20.76 -13.67 8.02
CA GLU A 138 20.61 -14.92 8.76
C GLU A 138 19.77 -15.98 8.01
N ASP A 139 19.44 -15.74 6.73
CA ASP A 139 18.58 -16.60 5.91
C ASP A 139 17.18 -16.84 6.51
N GLU A 140 16.74 -15.95 7.41
CA GLU A 140 15.41 -16.00 8.01
C GLU A 140 14.33 -15.32 7.16
N VAL A 141 14.72 -14.69 6.05
CA VAL A 141 13.83 -14.05 5.08
C VAL A 141 13.72 -14.90 3.82
N VAL A 142 12.54 -15.47 3.58
CA VAL A 142 12.17 -16.11 2.31
C VAL A 142 11.17 -15.20 1.61
N ASP A 143 11.69 -14.30 0.76
CA ASP A 143 10.89 -13.42 -0.12
C ASP A 143 10.98 -13.92 -1.57
N PRO A 144 9.86 -14.30 -2.21
CA PRO A 144 9.85 -14.69 -3.62
C PRO A 144 9.93 -13.51 -4.59
N THR A 145 9.94 -12.27 -4.09
CA THR A 145 10.07 -11.06 -4.90
C THR A 145 11.51 -10.89 -5.38
N PRO A 146 11.76 -10.75 -6.70
CA PRO A 146 13.10 -10.46 -7.19
C PRO A 146 13.63 -9.13 -6.64
N ASN A 147 14.93 -9.06 -6.33
CA ASN A 147 15.57 -7.83 -5.82
C ASN A 147 15.34 -6.59 -6.71
N SER A 148 15.24 -6.77 -8.04
CA SER A 148 14.94 -5.68 -8.99
C SER A 148 13.53 -5.11 -8.83
N ALA A 149 12.59 -5.90 -8.31
CA ALA A 149 11.21 -5.52 -8.05
C ALA A 149 11.01 -4.87 -6.68
N LEU A 150 11.98 -4.94 -5.77
CA LEU A 150 11.97 -4.24 -4.47
C LEU A 150 12.38 -2.78 -4.61
N PRO A 151 11.94 -1.87 -3.72
CA PRO A 151 12.45 -0.50 -3.69
C PRO A 151 13.92 -0.46 -3.21
N PRO A 152 14.71 0.56 -3.59
CA PRO A 152 16.15 0.58 -3.31
C PRO A 152 16.56 0.39 -1.85
N PHE A 153 15.76 0.89 -0.89
CA PHE A 153 16.06 0.78 0.54
C PHE A 153 15.89 -0.64 1.11
N LEU A 154 15.26 -1.55 0.37
CA LEU A 154 15.04 -2.94 0.78
C LEU A 154 15.81 -3.92 -0.12
N ARG A 155 16.78 -3.43 -0.88
CA ARG A 155 17.66 -4.28 -1.69
C ARG A 155 18.93 -4.54 -0.89
N PHE A 156 19.10 -5.77 -0.46
CA PHE A 156 20.32 -6.24 0.18
C PHE A 156 21.03 -7.13 -0.84
N THR A 157 22.25 -6.72 -1.22
CA THR A 157 23.10 -7.37 -2.22
C THR A 157 24.46 -7.63 -1.63
#